data_AF-A0A7V6WGI1-F1
#
_entry.id   AF-A0A7V6WGI1-F1
#
_cell.length_a   1.000
_cell.length_b   1.000
_cell.length_c   1.000
_cell.angle_alpha   90.00
_cell.angle_beta   90.00
_cell.angle_gamma   90.00
#
_symmetry.space_group_name_H-M   'P 1'
#
loop_
_entity.id
_entity.type
_entity.pdbx_description
1 polymer ?
#
loop_
_entity_poly.entity_id
_entity_poly.type
_entity_poly.pdbx_seq_one_letter_code
_entity_poly.pdbx_strand_id
1 'polypeptide(L)' 'MVSEVMKSGLQKAPHRSLLKALGLVDEEINRPLVGIVNAFNEVVPGHLHLREITEAVKAGIRIKG' A
#
# COMPACT_ATOMS: atom_id res chain seq x y z
N MET A 1 -1.26 -3.10 16.29
CA MET A 1 -0.54 -2.91 15.02
C MET A 1 -0.86 -1.51 14.49
N VAL A 2 0.11 -0.78 13.91
CA VAL A 2 -0.04 0.66 13.61
C VAL A 2 -1.16 0.98 12.62
N SER A 3 -1.36 0.15 11.58
CA SER A 3 -2.38 0.37 10.55
C SER A 3 -3.83 0.28 11.06
N GLU A 4 -4.07 -0.34 12.21
CA GLU A 4 -5.41 -0.46 12.79
C GLU A 4 -5.98 0.90 13.20
N VAL A 5 -5.12 1.84 13.58
CA VAL A 5 -5.51 3.19 14.00
C VAL A 5 -6.25 3.94 12.89
N MET A 6 -6.01 3.62 11.62
CA MET A 6 -6.68 4.26 10.48
C MET A 6 -7.86 3.46 9.91
N LYS A 7 -7.99 2.16 10.21
CA LYS A 7 -9.01 1.28 9.62
C LYS A 7 -10.12 0.85 10.58
N SER A 8 -9.84 0.81 11.89
CA SER A 8 -10.71 0.17 12.87
C SER A 8 -11.61 1.15 13.62
N GLY A 9 -12.83 0.72 13.94
CA GLY A 9 -13.86 1.53 14.57
C GLY A 9 -14.82 2.24 13.59
N LEU A 10 -15.97 2.68 14.11
CA LEU A 10 -17.04 3.28 13.33
C LEU A 10 -16.60 4.59 12.64
N GLN A 11 -15.93 5.44 13.40
CA GLN A 11 -15.30 6.70 12.97
C GLN A 11 -14.31 6.55 11.80
N LYS A 12 -13.83 5.33 11.50
CA LYS A 12 -12.93 5.08 10.36
C LYS A 12 -13.65 4.65 9.09
N ALA A 13 -14.99 4.67 9.06
CA ALA A 13 -15.78 4.38 7.86
C ALA A 13 -15.35 5.19 6.61
N PRO A 14 -15.07 6.51 6.69
CA PRO A 14 -14.61 7.28 5.52
C PRO A 14 -13.21 6.86 5.04
N HIS A 15 -12.32 6.42 5.93
CA HIS A 15 -11.01 5.93 5.53
C HIS A 15 -11.15 4.60 4.76
N ARG A 16 -12.01 3.71 5.24
CA ARG A 16 -12.30 2.44 4.55
C ARG A 16 -12.96 2.66 3.19
N SER A 17 -13.82 3.67 3.02
CA SER A 17 -14.41 3.96 1.70
C SER A 17 -13.36 4.38 0.67
N LEU A 18 -12.35 5.17 1.06
CA LEU A 18 -11.24 5.52 0.18
C LEU A 18 -10.37 4.30 -0.17
N LEU A 19 -10.11 3.41 0.79
CA LEU A 19 -9.40 2.16 0.50
C LEU A 19 -10.18 1.27 -0.49
N LYS A 20 -11.50 1.18 -0.34
CA LYS A 20 -12.36 0.46 -1.30
C LYS A 20 -12.36 1.11 -2.68
N ALA A 21 -12.34 2.44 -2.76
CA ALA A 21 -12.22 3.16 -4.03
C ALA A 21 -10.89 2.91 -4.76
N LEU A 22 -9.83 2.54 -4.02
CA LEU A 22 -8.55 2.09 -4.58
C LEU A 22 -8.57 0.61 -5.02
N GLY A 23 -9.69 -0.09 -4.84
CA GLY A 23 -9.88 -1.48 -5.25
C GLY A 23 -9.61 -2.52 -4.16
N LEU A 24 -9.36 -2.12 -2.91
CA LEU A 24 -9.16 -3.08 -1.82
C LEU A 24 -10.48 -3.68 -1.34
N VAL A 25 -10.47 -4.99 -1.07
CA VAL A 25 -11.60 -5.69 -0.43
C VAL A 25 -11.48 -5.70 1.09
N ASP A 26 -12.57 -6.04 1.80
CA ASP A 26 -12.57 -6.05 3.27
C ASP A 26 -11.52 -6.99 3.86
N GLU A 27 -11.27 -8.14 3.22
CA GLU A 27 -10.19 -9.05 3.63
C GLU A 27 -8.81 -8.38 3.57
N GLU A 28 -8.49 -7.70 2.47
CA GLU A 28 -7.21 -7.00 2.29
C GLU A 28 -7.08 -5.80 3.23
N ILE A 29 -8.18 -5.08 3.47
CA ILE A 29 -8.21 -4.01 4.46
C ILE A 29 -7.92 -4.56 5.85
N ASN A 30 -8.32 -5.79 6.19
CA ASN A 30 -8.03 -6.38 7.49
C ASN A 30 -6.58 -6.90 7.62
N ARG A 31 -5.83 -7.03 6.52
CA ARG A 31 -4.40 -7.38 6.54
C ARG A 31 -3.52 -6.20 6.97
N PRO A 32 -2.26 -6.44 7.39
CA PRO A 32 -1.30 -5.37 7.64
C PRO A 32 -1.10 -4.49 6.40
N LEU A 33 -1.18 -3.18 6.56
CA LEU A 33 -0.86 -2.25 5.47
C LEU A 33 0.64 -1.97 5.43
N VAL A 34 1.26 -2.13 4.26
CA VAL A 34 2.69 -1.88 4.04
C VAL A 34 2.85 -0.69 3.10
N GLY A 35 3.46 0.39 3.60
CA GLY A 35 3.87 1.52 2.77
C GLY A 35 5.22 1.25 2.12
N ILE A 36 5.32 1.37 0.80
CA ILE A 36 6.57 1.23 0.07
C ILE A 36 7.04 2.63 -0.34
N VAL A 37 8.12 3.09 0.30
CA VAL A 37 8.72 4.38 -0.01
C VAL A 37 9.72 4.20 -1.16
N ASN A 38 9.56 4.99 -2.22
CA ASN A 38 10.37 4.88 -3.43
C ASN A 38 10.92 6.27 -3.82
N ALA A 39 12.22 6.33 -4.14
CA ALA A 39 12.92 7.53 -4.60
C ALA A 39 13.01 7.65 -6.13
N PHE A 40 12.21 6.89 -6.89
CA PHE A 40 12.14 6.95 -8.36
C PHE A 40 12.08 8.41 -8.83
N ASN A 41 13.00 8.75 -9.72
CA ASN A 41 13.00 9.99 -10.46
C ASN A 41 13.81 9.82 -11.75
N GLU A 42 13.62 10.75 -12.67
CA GLU A 42 14.29 10.76 -13.98
C GLU A 42 15.53 11.68 -14.00
N VAL A 43 15.85 12.32 -12.88
CA VAL A 43 17.00 13.23 -12.75
C VAL A 43 18.30 12.44 -12.60
N VAL A 44 18.28 11.36 -11.82
CA VAL A 44 19.45 10.49 -11.60
C VAL A 44 19.25 9.19 -12.39
N PRO A 45 20.10 8.87 -13.39
CA PRO A 45 19.94 7.67 -14.22
C PRO A 45 19.82 6.36 -13.41
N GLY A 46 20.50 6.28 -12.27
CA GLY A 46 20.42 5.13 -11.36
C GLY A 46 19.03 4.89 -10.76
N HIS A 47 18.12 5.86 -10.76
CA HIS A 47 16.81 5.76 -10.12
C HIS A 47 15.69 5.29 -11.05
N LEU A 48 15.93 5.19 -12.36
CA LEU A 48 14.90 4.83 -13.34
C LEU A 48 14.26 3.47 -13.04
N HIS A 49 15.07 2.48 -12.65
CA HIS A 49 14.64 1.11 -12.38
C HIS A 49 13.86 0.95 -11.06
N LEU A 50 13.84 1.97 -10.20
CA LEU A 50 13.18 1.86 -8.90
C LEU A 50 11.66 1.65 -9.01
N ARG A 51 11.05 2.04 -10.14
CA ARG A 51 9.64 1.75 -10.44
C ARG A 51 9.40 0.24 -10.57
N GLU A 52 10.23 -0.46 -11.34
CA GLU A 52 10.12 -1.91 -11.56
C GLU A 52 10.37 -2.69 -10.27
N ILE A 53 11.39 -2.28 -9.50
CA ILE A 53 11.69 -2.87 -8.19
C ILE A 53 10.48 -2.71 -7.25
N THR A 54 9.85 -1.54 -7.24
CA THR A 54 8.66 -1.31 -6.40
C THR A 54 7.48 -2.18 -6.82
N GLU A 55 7.27 -2.42 -8.12
CA GLU A 55 6.22 -3.35 -8.57
C GLU A 55 6.49 -4.80 -8.15
N ALA A 56 7.76 -5.25 -8.22
CA ALA A 56 8.15 -6.57 -7.72
C ALA A 56 7.91 -6.70 -6.20
N VAL A 57 8.26 -5.66 -5.42
CA VAL A 57 7.99 -5.63 -3.97
C VAL A 57 6.47 -5.65 -3.68
N LYS A 58 5.67 -4.87 -4.42
CA LYS A 58 4.19 -4.89 -4.30
C LYS A 58 3.63 -6.28 -4.57
N ALA A 59 4.12 -6.98 -5.59
CA ALA A 59 3.70 -8.35 -5.90
C ALA A 59 4.07 -9.31 -4.77
N GLY A 60 5.29 -9.24 -4.24
CA GLY A 60 5.74 -10.06 -3.12
C GLY A 60 4.88 -9.89 -1.86
N ILE A 61 4.53 -8.65 -1.53
CA ILE A 61 3.65 -8.34 -0.39
C ILE A 61 2.26 -8.95 -0.60
N ARG A 62 1.67 -8.81 -1.80
CA ARG A 62 0.33 -9.38 -2.10
C ARG A 62 0.29 -10.91 -2.04
N ILE A 63 1.38 -11.59 -2.41
CA ILE A 63 1.46 -13.06 -2.39
C ILE A 63 1.56 -13.60 -0.95
N LYS A 64 2.19 -12.84 -0.03
CA LYS A 64 2.46 -13.29 1.34
C LYS A 64 1.49 -12.74 2.39
N GLY A 65 0.80 -11.64 2.07
CA GLY A 65 -0.21 -11.01 2.91
C GLY A 65 -1.53 -11.74 2.84
#